data_AF-A0A9P5Z406-F1
#
_entry.id   AF-A0A9P5Z406-F1
#
_cell.length_a   1.000
_cell.length_b   1.000
_cell.length_c   1.000
_cell.angle_alpha   90.00
_cell.angle_beta   90.00
_cell.angle_gamma   90.00
#
_symmetry.space_group_name_H-M   'P 1'
#
loop_
_entity.id
_entity.type
_entity.pdbx_description
1 polymer ?
#
loop_
_entity_poly.entity_id
_entity_poly.type
_entity_poly.pdbx_seq_one_letter_code
_entity_poly.pdbx_strand_id
1 'polypeptide(L)'
;MAMHPVGLLLSRNFASPYSVFLGFGLGTISYYFWGTLVGQSTGSIFIALNPDARKELRIDASKAVEIWKYSYVTGAKHFGISSALAPVAVLAAALTVPYGSDVTQKYLLRLSGLLLSITLYTFIIVLPTNNRIVAIYKKIKKNREESMEPSVSPLSTAEEEEVVTLFRKWKNLHYTRIVLGALGWVGTFAAYLASV
;
A
#
# COMPACT_ATOMS: atom_id res chain seq x y z
N MET A 1 5.07 -6.26 -47.30
CA MET A 1 4.25 -5.33 -46.48
C MET A 1 5.21 -4.61 -45.54
N ALA A 2 5.62 -3.37 -45.87
CA ALA A 2 6.62 -2.65 -45.08
C ALA A 2 6.01 -2.21 -43.75
N MET A 3 6.62 -2.60 -42.62
CA MET A 3 6.17 -2.11 -41.31
C MET A 3 6.43 -0.61 -41.22
N HIS A 4 5.41 0.14 -40.80
CA HIS A 4 5.50 1.57 -40.57
C HIS A 4 6.63 1.86 -39.55
N PRO A 5 7.49 2.87 -39.76
CA PRO A 5 8.67 3.12 -38.91
C PRO A 5 8.33 3.32 -37.41
N VAL A 6 7.11 3.79 -37.13
CA VAL A 6 6.55 3.89 -35.76
C VAL A 6 6.35 2.51 -35.12
N GLY A 7 5.89 1.51 -35.89
CA GLY A 7 5.75 0.13 -35.40
C GLY A 7 7.09 -0.57 -35.17
N LEU A 8 8.15 -0.14 -35.85
CA LEU A 8 9.50 -0.68 -35.68
C LEU A 8 10.22 -0.10 -34.46
N LEU A 9 9.96 1.17 -34.12
CA LEU A 9 10.41 1.81 -32.88
C LEU A 9 9.68 1.28 -31.64
N LEU A 10 8.34 1.14 -31.72
CA LEU A 10 7.55 0.57 -30.63
C LEU A 10 7.90 -0.91 -30.40
N SER A 11 8.04 -1.73 -31.44
CA SER A 11 8.39 -3.15 -31.26
C SER A 11 9.79 -3.37 -30.68
N ARG A 12 10.74 -2.45 -30.90
CA ARG A 12 12.12 -2.59 -30.41
C ARG A 12 12.31 -2.12 -28.97
N ASN A 13 11.58 -1.10 -28.52
CA ASN A 13 11.65 -0.60 -27.14
C ASN A 13 10.80 -1.42 -26.15
N PHE A 14 9.71 -2.06 -26.58
CA PHE A 14 8.94 -2.99 -25.74
C PHE A 14 9.52 -4.42 -25.68
N ALA A 15 10.54 -4.74 -26.47
CA ALA A 15 11.12 -6.09 -26.56
C ALA A 15 12.33 -6.33 -25.63
N SER A 16 12.76 -5.35 -24.84
CA SER A 16 13.90 -5.52 -23.92
C SER A 16 13.44 -6.03 -22.55
N PRO A 17 14.19 -6.96 -21.91
CA PRO A 17 13.92 -7.36 -20.53
C PRO A 17 13.83 -6.17 -19.56
N TYR A 18 14.68 -5.15 -19.78
CA TYR A 18 14.66 -3.90 -19.04
C TYR A 18 13.30 -3.21 -19.06
N SER A 19 12.74 -2.97 -20.25
CA SER A 19 11.45 -2.28 -20.42
C SER A 19 10.29 -3.08 -19.83
N VAL A 20 10.33 -4.42 -19.96
CA VAL A 20 9.32 -5.32 -19.38
C VAL A 20 9.33 -5.23 -17.86
N PHE A 21 10.50 -5.36 -17.23
CA PHE A 21 10.61 -5.29 -15.77
C PHE A 21 10.31 -3.90 -15.22
N LEU A 22 10.74 -2.84 -15.92
CA LEU A 22 10.46 -1.47 -15.51
C LEU A 22 8.97 -1.14 -15.63
N GLY A 23 8.32 -1.56 -16.72
CA GLY A 23 6.87 -1.42 -16.90
C GLY A 23 6.08 -2.21 -15.87
N PHE A 24 6.50 -3.44 -15.55
CA PHE A 24 5.89 -4.24 -14.48
C PHE A 24 6.09 -3.61 -13.10
N GLY A 25 7.28 -3.08 -12.83
CA GLY A 25 7.58 -2.29 -11.63
C GLY A 25 6.69 -1.07 -11.50
N LEU A 26 6.52 -0.31 -12.59
CA LEU A 26 5.62 0.84 -12.66
C LEU A 26 4.16 0.44 -12.40
N GLY A 27 3.67 -0.62 -13.03
CA GLY A 27 2.31 -1.10 -12.83
C GLY A 27 2.03 -1.52 -11.38
N THR A 28 2.95 -2.29 -10.79
CA THR A 28 2.83 -2.76 -9.40
C THR A 28 2.92 -1.62 -8.38
N ILE A 29 3.87 -0.69 -8.53
CA ILE A 29 3.97 0.47 -7.63
C ILE A 29 2.80 1.45 -7.82
N SER A 30 2.27 1.60 -9.03
CA SER A 30 1.05 2.39 -9.29
C SER A 30 -0.14 1.81 -8.56
N TYR A 31 -0.35 0.49 -8.68
CA TYR A 31 -1.44 -0.19 -8.01
C TYR A 31 -1.33 -0.08 -6.48
N TYR A 32 -0.11 -0.23 -5.94
CA TYR A 32 0.15 0.04 -4.52
C TYR A 32 -0.19 1.48 -4.13
N PHE A 33 0.46 2.47 -4.76
CA PHE A 33 0.37 3.87 -4.36
C PHE A 33 -1.06 4.41 -4.48
N TRP A 34 -1.67 4.30 -5.66
CA TRP A 34 -3.02 4.82 -5.90
C TRP A 34 -4.08 4.07 -5.09
N GLY A 35 -3.98 2.74 -5.00
CA GLY A 35 -4.90 1.95 -4.19
C GLY A 35 -4.84 2.32 -2.70
N THR A 36 -3.63 2.54 -2.19
CA THR A 36 -3.38 2.98 -0.82
C THR A 36 -3.91 4.40 -0.57
N LEU A 37 -3.67 5.32 -1.51
CA LEU A 37 -4.15 6.71 -1.44
C LEU A 37 -5.68 6.78 -1.42
N VAL A 38 -6.33 6.13 -2.39
CA VAL A 38 -7.81 6.10 -2.49
C VAL A 38 -8.43 5.45 -1.26
N GLY A 39 -7.85 4.34 -0.79
CA GLY A 39 -8.29 3.66 0.42
C GLY A 39 -8.34 4.60 1.63
N GLN A 40 -7.33 5.46 1.78
CA GLN A 40 -7.24 6.44 2.88
C GLN A 40 -8.12 7.68 2.70
N SER A 41 -8.33 8.14 1.46
CA SER A 41 -9.02 9.40 1.20
C SER A 41 -10.54 9.27 1.14
N THR A 42 -11.05 8.17 0.59
CA THR A 42 -12.48 8.06 0.25
C THR A 42 -13.07 6.67 0.54
N GLY A 43 -12.26 5.71 0.99
CA GLY A 43 -12.69 4.33 1.23
C GLY A 43 -13.25 4.07 2.63
N SER A 44 -13.57 2.81 2.91
CA SER A 44 -13.99 2.33 4.23
C SER A 44 -12.95 2.55 5.34
N ILE A 45 -11.66 2.61 4.99
CA ILE A 45 -10.60 2.98 5.93
C ILE A 45 -10.76 4.44 6.38
N PHE A 46 -11.11 5.36 5.47
CA PHE A 46 -11.38 6.76 5.83
C PHE A 46 -12.48 6.84 6.90
N ILE A 47 -13.60 6.14 6.67
CA ILE A 47 -14.74 6.09 7.61
C ILE A 47 -14.28 5.58 8.98
N ALA A 48 -13.52 4.49 9.04
CA ALA A 48 -13.09 3.90 10.30
C ALA A 48 -12.15 4.84 11.10
N LEU A 49 -11.33 5.63 10.42
CA LEU A 49 -10.29 6.44 11.05
C LEU A 49 -10.69 7.89 11.32
N ASN A 50 -11.73 8.39 10.65
CA ASN A 50 -12.16 9.79 10.77
C ASN A 50 -13.25 9.92 11.86
N PRO A 51 -13.00 10.61 12.98
CA PRO A 51 -13.99 10.80 14.04
C PRO A 51 -15.27 11.48 13.57
N ASP A 52 -15.17 12.46 12.67
CA ASP A 52 -16.33 13.23 12.19
C ASP A 52 -17.22 12.35 11.31
N ALA A 53 -16.61 11.60 10.38
CA ALA A 53 -17.33 10.63 9.55
C ALA A 53 -18.00 9.53 10.40
N ARG A 54 -17.32 9.06 11.46
CA ARG A 54 -17.92 8.10 12.41
C ARG A 54 -19.11 8.70 13.14
N LYS A 55 -19.01 9.95 13.60
CA LYS A 55 -20.08 10.64 14.30
C LYS A 55 -21.31 10.85 13.40
N GLU A 56 -21.09 11.29 12.17
CA GLU A 56 -22.15 11.48 11.17
C GLU A 56 -22.91 10.18 10.89
N LEU A 57 -22.17 9.07 10.75
CA LEU A 57 -22.74 7.75 10.45
C LEU A 57 -23.14 6.96 11.70
N ARG A 58 -23.01 7.54 12.91
CA ARG A 58 -23.29 6.90 14.20
C ARG A 58 -22.55 5.56 14.38
N ILE A 59 -21.29 5.51 13.95
CA ILE A 59 -20.40 4.35 14.04
C ILE A 59 -19.59 4.43 15.35
N ASP A 60 -19.83 3.49 16.26
CA ASP A 60 -19.03 3.36 17.48
C ASP A 60 -17.60 2.82 17.22
N ALA A 61 -16.76 2.82 18.25
CA ALA A 61 -15.39 2.35 18.15
C ALA A 61 -15.29 0.87 17.77
N SER A 62 -16.20 0.02 18.27
CA SER A 62 -16.22 -1.41 17.98
C SER A 62 -16.49 -1.66 16.49
N LYS A 63 -17.48 -0.97 15.92
CA LYS A 63 -17.84 -1.07 14.51
C LYS A 63 -16.76 -0.50 13.61
N ALA A 64 -16.11 0.58 14.05
CA ALA A 64 -14.98 1.15 13.33
C ALA A 64 -13.80 0.15 13.23
N VAL A 65 -13.52 -0.61 14.28
CA VAL A 65 -12.51 -1.69 14.27
C VAL A 65 -12.88 -2.80 13.29
N GLU A 66 -14.15 -3.18 13.20
CA GLU A 66 -14.62 -4.17 12.20
C GLU A 66 -14.44 -3.67 10.77
N ILE A 67 -14.86 -2.44 10.50
CA ILE A 67 -14.72 -1.80 9.18
C ILE A 67 -13.24 -1.76 8.81
N TRP A 68 -12.39 -1.25 9.71
CA TRP A 68 -10.94 -1.22 9.50
C TRP A 68 -10.38 -2.62 9.23
N LYS A 69 -10.81 -3.63 10.00
CA LYS A 69 -10.30 -5.00 9.87
C LYS A 69 -10.68 -5.60 8.51
N TYR A 70 -11.92 -5.42 8.09
CA TYR A 70 -12.38 -5.85 6.78
C TYR A 70 -11.54 -5.22 5.67
N SER A 71 -11.40 -3.90 5.69
CA SER A 71 -10.62 -3.17 4.68
C SER A 71 -9.15 -3.53 4.69
N TYR A 72 -8.57 -3.72 5.88
CA TYR A 72 -7.18 -4.16 6.03
C TYR A 72 -6.97 -5.55 5.46
N VAL A 73 -7.83 -6.52 5.73
CA VAL A 73 -7.67 -7.90 5.21
C VAL A 73 -7.80 -7.94 3.70
N THR A 74 -8.78 -7.22 3.15
CA THR A 74 -8.98 -7.14 1.70
C THR A 74 -7.79 -6.42 1.06
N GLY A 75 -7.43 -5.24 1.55
CA GLY A 75 -6.34 -4.43 1.01
C GLY A 75 -4.96 -5.06 1.17
N ALA A 76 -4.66 -5.70 2.31
CA ALA A 76 -3.33 -6.24 2.58
C ALA A 76 -2.92 -7.34 1.60
N LYS A 77 -3.86 -8.14 1.10
CA LYS A 77 -3.57 -9.16 0.06
C LYS A 77 -3.07 -8.50 -1.22
N HIS A 78 -3.76 -7.47 -1.67
CA HIS A 78 -3.48 -6.78 -2.92
C HIS A 78 -2.26 -5.86 -2.81
N PHE A 79 -2.25 -4.98 -1.81
CA PHE A 79 -1.22 -3.97 -1.61
C PHE A 79 0.07 -4.54 -1.01
N GLY A 80 -0.03 -5.59 -0.19
CA GLY A 80 1.15 -6.28 0.33
C GLY A 80 1.96 -6.92 -0.80
N ILE A 81 1.28 -7.68 -1.67
CA ILE A 81 1.91 -8.32 -2.83
C ILE A 81 2.49 -7.27 -3.79
N SER A 82 1.71 -6.24 -4.16
CA SER A 82 2.21 -5.22 -5.08
C SER A 82 3.40 -4.44 -4.52
N SER A 83 3.39 -4.12 -3.22
CA SER A 83 4.53 -3.46 -2.56
C SER A 83 5.79 -4.31 -2.51
N ALA A 84 5.66 -5.65 -2.47
CA ALA A 84 6.80 -6.56 -2.45
C ALA A 84 7.33 -6.85 -3.87
N LEU A 85 6.45 -6.89 -4.88
CA LEU A 85 6.85 -7.15 -6.26
C LEU A 85 7.50 -5.94 -6.94
N ALA A 86 7.05 -4.71 -6.63
CA ALA A 86 7.62 -3.49 -7.18
C ALA A 86 9.15 -3.36 -7.03
N PRO A 87 9.76 -3.50 -5.83
CA PRO A 87 11.22 -3.41 -5.68
C PRO A 87 11.96 -4.51 -6.44
N VAL A 88 11.41 -5.74 -6.47
CA VAL A 88 12.02 -6.86 -7.20
C VAL A 88 12.00 -6.60 -8.70
N ALA A 89 10.89 -6.09 -9.23
CA ALA A 89 10.77 -5.72 -10.63
C ALA A 89 11.73 -4.59 -11.02
N VAL A 90 11.81 -3.53 -10.21
CA VAL A 90 12.73 -2.41 -10.45
C VAL A 90 14.20 -2.84 -10.31
N LEU A 91 14.51 -3.77 -9.40
CA LEU A 91 15.83 -4.39 -9.30
C LEU A 91 16.16 -5.21 -10.56
N ALA A 92 15.23 -6.04 -11.02
CA ALA A 92 15.41 -6.80 -12.26
C ALA A 92 15.61 -5.88 -13.47
N ALA A 93 14.90 -4.76 -13.52
CA ALA A 93 15.14 -3.71 -14.52
C ALA A 93 16.57 -3.16 -14.40
N ALA A 94 17.04 -2.82 -13.18
CA ALA A 94 18.40 -2.33 -12.95
C ALA A 94 19.49 -3.32 -13.42
N LEU A 95 19.27 -4.62 -13.24
CA LEU A 95 20.19 -5.68 -13.64
C LEU A 95 20.18 -5.99 -15.14
N THR A 96 19.15 -5.51 -15.86
CA THR A 96 18.98 -5.74 -17.30
C THR A 96 19.14 -4.47 -18.13
N VAL A 97 19.56 -3.36 -17.50
CA VAL A 97 19.88 -2.10 -18.19
C VAL A 97 20.90 -2.36 -19.31
N PRO A 98 20.68 -1.83 -20.52
CA PRO A 98 21.64 -1.97 -21.63
C PRO A 98 23.04 -1.44 -21.27
N TYR A 99 24.08 -2.09 -21.80
CA TYR A 99 25.47 -1.70 -21.58
C TYR A 99 25.72 -0.22 -21.92
N GLY A 100 26.43 0.49 -21.04
CA GLY A 100 26.81 1.90 -21.21
C GLY A 100 25.99 2.92 -20.42
N SER A 101 24.95 2.49 -19.68
CA SER A 101 24.09 3.39 -18.88
C SER A 101 24.25 3.20 -17.36
N ASP A 102 25.46 3.43 -16.85
CA ASP A 102 25.83 3.29 -15.43
C ASP A 102 24.98 4.20 -14.51
N VAL A 103 24.62 5.40 -14.99
CA VAL A 103 23.77 6.34 -14.24
C VAL A 103 22.36 5.77 -14.02
N THR A 104 21.74 5.25 -15.07
CA THR A 104 20.39 4.65 -14.99
C THR A 104 20.39 3.41 -14.10
N GLN A 105 21.41 2.55 -14.25
CA GLN A 105 21.54 1.38 -13.39
C GLN A 105 21.66 1.77 -11.90
N LYS A 106 22.57 2.68 -11.55
CA LYS A 106 22.74 3.17 -10.17
C LYS A 106 21.47 3.80 -9.61
N TYR A 107 20.76 4.57 -10.43
CA TYR A 107 19.48 5.17 -10.05
C TYR A 107 18.44 4.10 -9.72
N LEU A 108 18.26 3.10 -10.59
CA LEU A 108 17.27 2.04 -10.39
C LEU A 108 17.63 1.12 -9.21
N LEU A 109 18.92 0.88 -8.95
CA LEU A 109 19.35 0.16 -7.75
C LEU A 109 18.94 0.92 -6.48
N ARG A 110 19.20 2.23 -6.41
CA ARG A 110 18.76 3.07 -5.27
C ARG A 110 17.24 3.10 -5.14
N LEU A 111 16.53 3.21 -6.26
CA LEU A 111 15.07 3.21 -6.29
C LEU A 111 14.49 1.89 -5.79
N SER A 112 15.07 0.75 -6.19
CA SER A 112 14.67 -0.57 -5.70
C SER A 112 14.88 -0.70 -4.18
N GLY A 113 15.98 -0.18 -3.64
CA GLY A 113 16.23 -0.10 -2.20
C GLY A 113 15.20 0.77 -1.46
N LEU A 114 14.86 1.93 -2.00
CA LEU A 114 13.79 2.79 -1.48
C LEU A 114 12.44 2.05 -1.46
N LEU A 115 12.08 1.38 -2.56
CA LEU A 115 10.83 0.62 -2.65
C LEU A 115 10.79 -0.54 -1.65
N LEU A 116 11.91 -1.26 -1.48
CA LEU A 116 12.02 -2.35 -0.51
C LEU A 116 11.85 -1.84 0.93
N SER A 117 12.29 -0.62 1.22
CA SER A 117 12.12 0.01 2.54
C SER A 117 10.65 0.12 2.95
N ILE A 118 9.70 0.24 2.01
CA ILE A 118 8.26 0.27 2.28
C ILE A 118 7.81 -1.05 2.93
N THR A 119 8.27 -2.17 2.37
CA THR A 119 7.97 -3.51 2.87
C THR A 119 8.60 -3.70 4.25
N LEU A 120 9.89 -3.37 4.42
CA LEU A 120 10.58 -3.48 5.70
C LEU A 120 9.93 -2.60 6.78
N TYR A 121 9.61 -1.35 6.47
CA TYR A 121 8.90 -0.44 7.36
C TYR A 121 7.54 -1.00 7.75
N THR A 122 6.81 -1.63 6.82
CA THR A 122 5.53 -2.26 7.12
C THR A 122 5.67 -3.38 8.14
N PHE A 123 6.64 -4.29 7.98
CA PHE A 123 6.82 -5.42 8.90
C PHE A 123 7.36 -5.00 10.26
N ILE A 124 8.30 -4.05 10.30
CA ILE A 124 8.99 -3.67 11.55
C ILE A 124 8.14 -2.66 12.34
N ILE A 125 7.56 -1.66 11.69
CA ILE A 125 6.96 -0.49 12.35
C ILE A 125 5.42 -0.56 12.36
N VAL A 126 4.80 -0.95 11.24
CA VAL A 126 3.34 -0.91 11.11
C VAL A 126 2.67 -2.15 11.69
N LEU A 127 3.25 -3.33 11.45
CA LEU A 127 2.67 -4.62 11.84
C LEU A 127 2.34 -4.73 13.33
N PRO A 128 3.15 -4.23 14.29
CA PRO A 128 2.78 -4.25 15.70
C PRO A 128 1.47 -3.52 15.99
N THR A 129 1.25 -2.37 15.34
CA THR A 129 -0.01 -1.60 15.49
C THR A 129 -1.18 -2.37 14.87
N ASN A 130 -0.99 -2.99 13.70
CA ASN A 130 -2.02 -3.83 13.08
C ASN A 130 -2.41 -5.00 13.98
N ASN A 131 -1.43 -5.68 14.57
CA ASN A 131 -1.67 -6.83 15.44
C ASN A 131 -2.48 -6.45 16.67
N ARG A 132 -2.22 -5.27 17.25
CA ARG A 132 -2.97 -4.76 18.40
C ARG A 132 -4.42 -4.43 18.05
N ILE A 133 -4.68 -3.79 16.91
CA ILE A 133 -6.04 -3.55 16.42
C ILE A 133 -6.77 -4.88 16.12
N VAL A 134 -6.07 -5.85 15.52
CA VAL A 134 -6.62 -7.20 15.25
C VAL A 134 -6.95 -7.93 16.56
N ALA A 135 -6.16 -7.76 17.62
CA ALA A 135 -6.46 -8.35 18.92
C ALA A 135 -7.76 -7.78 19.52
N ILE A 136 -7.95 -6.46 19.43
CA ILE A 136 -9.20 -5.80 19.85
C ILE A 136 -10.39 -6.32 19.04
N TYR A 137 -10.24 -6.44 17.71
CA TYR A 137 -11.28 -7.05 16.86
C TYR A 137 -11.67 -8.45 17.32
N LYS A 138 -10.69 -9.30 17.64
CA LYS A 138 -10.96 -10.67 18.13
C LYS A 138 -11.73 -10.64 19.45
N LYS A 139 -11.40 -9.72 20.35
CA LYS A 139 -12.14 -9.53 21.61
C LYS A 139 -13.57 -9.08 21.37
N ILE A 140 -13.79 -8.09 20.50
CA ILE A 140 -15.14 -7.63 20.09
C ILE A 140 -15.96 -8.80 19.55
N LYS A 141 -15.38 -9.58 18.63
CA LYS A 141 -16.06 -10.73 18.02
C LYS A 141 -16.45 -11.77 19.06
N LYS A 142 -15.52 -12.14 19.95
CA LYS A 142 -15.77 -13.10 21.04
C LYS A 142 -16.88 -12.61 21.98
N ASN A 143 -16.80 -11.36 22.45
CA ASN A 143 -17.79 -10.80 23.37
C ASN A 143 -19.20 -10.80 22.76
N ARG A 144 -19.34 -10.53 21.46
CA ARG A 144 -20.64 -10.57 20.77
C ARG A 144 -21.18 -11.98 20.55
N GLU A 145 -20.31 -12.97 20.38
CA GLU A 145 -20.71 -14.39 20.31
C GLU A 145 -21.18 -14.90 21.69
N GLU A 146 -20.61 -14.38 22.77
CA GLU A 146 -20.93 -14.77 24.15
C GLU A 146 -22.12 -13.97 24.75
N SER A 147 -22.44 -12.78 24.22
CA SER A 147 -23.50 -11.90 24.73
C SER A 147 -24.81 -12.10 23.97
N MET A 148 -25.93 -12.32 24.69
CA MET A 148 -27.28 -12.38 24.08
C MET A 148 -27.84 -11.02 23.65
N GLU A 149 -27.20 -9.90 24.02
CA GLU A 149 -27.62 -8.55 23.67
C GLU A 149 -26.68 -7.90 22.63
N PRO A 150 -27.10 -7.79 21.35
CA PRO A 150 -26.28 -7.23 20.28
C PRO A 150 -26.15 -5.69 20.29
N SER A 151 -26.78 -4.99 21.23
CA SER A 151 -26.98 -3.53 21.17
C SER A 151 -26.02 -2.67 22.01
N VAL A 152 -25.22 -3.26 22.91
CA VAL A 152 -24.27 -2.52 23.76
C VAL A 152 -22.85 -2.65 23.19
N SER A 153 -22.09 -1.54 23.15
CA SER A 153 -20.68 -1.55 22.74
C SER A 153 -19.93 -2.59 23.59
N PRO A 154 -19.28 -3.60 22.98
CA PRO A 154 -18.60 -4.66 23.72
C PRO A 154 -17.25 -4.20 24.31
N LEU A 155 -16.92 -2.91 24.19
CA LEU A 155 -15.68 -2.30 24.65
C LEU A 155 -15.92 -1.45 25.90
N SER A 156 -14.99 -1.53 26.83
CA SER A 156 -14.90 -0.56 27.93
C SER A 156 -14.41 0.81 27.43
N THR A 157 -14.68 1.88 28.20
CA THR A 157 -14.23 3.24 27.86
C THR A 157 -12.71 3.34 27.62
N ALA A 158 -11.92 2.61 28.41
CA ALA A 158 -10.46 2.56 28.24
C ALA A 158 -10.05 1.91 26.91
N GLU A 159 -10.78 0.90 26.46
CA GLU A 159 -10.53 0.24 25.17
C GLU A 159 -10.96 1.11 23.99
N GLU A 160 -12.04 1.87 24.14
CA GLU A 160 -12.45 2.85 23.13
C GLU A 160 -11.38 3.94 22.93
N GLU A 161 -10.80 4.43 24.03
CA GLU A 161 -9.68 5.38 23.99
C GLU A 161 -8.42 4.76 23.36
N GLU A 162 -8.13 3.50 23.69
CA GLU A 162 -7.05 2.74 23.07
C GLU A 162 -7.23 2.63 21.54
N VAL A 163 -8.44 2.28 21.08
CA VAL A 163 -8.77 2.21 19.65
C VAL A 163 -8.49 3.54 18.95
N VAL A 164 -8.93 4.65 19.53
CA VAL A 164 -8.70 5.99 18.96
C VAL A 164 -7.20 6.29 18.85
N THR A 165 -6.44 5.95 19.89
CA THR A 165 -4.98 6.13 19.90
C THR A 165 -4.30 5.27 18.85
N LEU A 166 -4.70 4.00 18.72
CA LEU A 166 -4.15 3.08 17.72
C LEU A 166 -4.51 3.50 16.30
N PHE A 167 -5.72 4.00 16.06
CA PHE A 167 -6.12 4.52 14.75
C PHE A 167 -5.34 5.77 14.36
N ARG A 168 -5.12 6.70 15.29
CA ARG A 168 -4.27 7.87 15.05
C ARG A 168 -2.84 7.45 14.73
N LYS A 169 -2.26 6.55 15.52
CA LYS A 169 -0.92 6.00 15.27
C LYS A 169 -0.86 5.32 13.91
N TRP A 170 -1.83 4.47 13.61
CA TRP A 170 -1.90 3.74 12.34
C TRP A 170 -1.97 4.68 11.15
N LYS A 171 -2.84 5.70 11.21
CA LYS A 171 -2.97 6.75 10.17
C LYS A 171 -1.64 7.44 9.90
N ASN A 172 -0.94 7.87 10.96
CA ASN A 172 0.35 8.53 10.83
C ASN A 172 1.41 7.61 10.20
N LEU A 173 1.50 6.36 10.67
CA LEU A 173 2.42 5.38 10.11
C LEU A 173 2.11 5.07 8.64
N HIS A 174 0.83 5.08 8.29
CA HIS A 174 0.37 4.81 6.93
C HIS A 174 0.66 5.98 5.97
N TYR A 175 0.58 7.22 6.43
CA TYR A 175 1.00 8.37 5.63
C TYR A 175 2.46 8.29 5.22
N THR A 176 3.35 7.86 6.12
CA THR A 176 4.75 7.61 5.77
C THR A 176 4.87 6.64 4.60
N ARG A 177 4.07 5.57 4.58
CA ARG A 177 4.06 4.60 3.47
C ARG A 177 3.53 5.19 2.18
N ILE A 178 2.51 6.06 2.24
CA ILE A 178 2.02 6.77 1.06
C ILE A 178 3.09 7.69 0.49
N VAL A 179 3.82 8.42 1.33
CA VAL A 179 4.91 9.29 0.89
C VAL A 179 6.02 8.48 0.21
N LEU A 180 6.46 7.38 0.84
CA LEU A 180 7.45 6.48 0.22
C LEU A 180 6.93 5.87 -1.09
N GLY A 181 5.67 5.46 -1.12
CA GLY A 181 5.00 4.96 -2.32
C GLY A 181 4.93 6.00 -3.44
N ALA A 182 4.65 7.26 -3.11
CA ALA A 182 4.64 8.38 -4.04
C ALA A 182 6.04 8.63 -4.63
N LEU A 183 7.07 8.68 -3.77
CA LEU A 183 8.47 8.82 -4.22
C LEU A 183 8.89 7.67 -5.13
N GLY A 184 8.54 6.43 -4.74
CA GLY A 184 8.79 5.24 -5.54
C GLY A 184 8.06 5.27 -6.89
N TRP A 185 6.80 5.70 -6.90
CA TRP A 185 5.98 5.84 -8.10
C TRP A 185 6.54 6.89 -9.04
N VAL A 186 6.77 8.11 -8.56
CA VAL A 186 7.37 9.21 -9.36
C VAL A 186 8.73 8.77 -9.91
N GLY A 187 9.56 8.15 -9.07
CA GLY A 187 10.89 7.72 -9.47
C GLY A 187 10.87 6.64 -10.55
N THR A 188 9.95 5.68 -10.45
CA THR A 188 9.79 4.60 -11.44
C THR A 188 9.17 5.13 -12.73
N PHE A 189 8.19 6.02 -12.62
CA PHE A 189 7.54 6.66 -13.76
C PHE A 189 8.52 7.53 -14.56
N ALA A 190 9.35 8.33 -13.87
CA ALA A 190 10.39 9.12 -14.52
C ALA A 190 11.41 8.25 -15.27
N ALA A 191 11.85 7.15 -14.67
CA ALA A 191 12.72 6.20 -15.36
C ALA A 191 12.04 5.55 -16.57
N TYR A 192 10.76 5.21 -16.44
CA TYR A 192 9.98 4.64 -17.54
C TYR A 192 9.85 5.63 -18.70
N LEU A 193 9.49 6.88 -18.44
CA LEU A 193 9.42 7.92 -19.47
C LEU A 193 10.77 8.20 -20.14
N ALA A 194 11.87 8.12 -19.40
CA ALA A 194 13.22 8.28 -19.96
C ALA A 194 13.67 7.07 -20.82
N SER A 195 12.94 5.96 -20.78
CA SER A 195 13.25 4.72 -21.51
C SER A 195 12.39 4.46 -22.75
N VAL A 196 11.29 5.21 -22.92
CA VAL A 196 10.35 5.11 -24.05
C VAL A 196 10.66 6.18 -25.08
#